data_AF-A0A5C4SEE0-F1
#
_entry.id   AF-A0A5C4SEE0-F1
#
_cell.length_a   1.000
_cell.length_b   1.000
_cell.length_c   1.000
_cell.angle_alpha   90.00
_cell.angle_beta   90.00
_cell.angle_gamma   90.00
#
_symmetry.space_group_name_H-M   'P 1'
#
loop_
_entity.id
_entity.type
_entity.pdbx_description
1 polymer ?
#
loop_
_entity_poly.entity_id
_entity_poly.type
_entity_poly.pdbx_seq_one_letter_code
_entity_poly.pdbx_strand_id
1 'polypeptide(L)'
;MALKEVKRELSQMDKTEIIKLISEMYKKIPDAKNYLDIFATGDIKQLTEKYKKEIERYIYPNGRNMDLRETEARKIIRTVRKMRITELNVELELHYVSCCLEVIEDFGYWDENYYIALEKMFDNAINGIYELGVEEKYKERIEVLSHKASEYGIEL
;
A
#
# COMPACT_ATOMS: atom_id res chain seq x y z
N MET A 1 16.60 18.92 11.73
CA MET A 1 17.02 20.33 11.57
C MET A 1 16.23 21.05 10.47
N ALA A 2 16.05 20.51 9.26
CA ALA A 2 15.31 21.19 8.19
C ALA A 2 13.83 21.54 8.51
N LEU A 3 13.07 20.65 9.18
CA LEU A 3 11.65 20.90 9.47
C LEU A 3 11.41 22.12 10.39
N LYS A 4 12.36 22.42 11.29
CA LYS A 4 12.26 23.58 12.18
C LYS A 4 12.36 24.89 11.40
N GLU A 5 13.29 24.96 10.46
CA GLU A 5 13.45 26.14 9.58
C GLU A 5 12.22 26.30 8.67
N VAL A 6 11.73 25.21 8.05
CA VAL A 6 10.50 25.25 7.23
C VAL A 6 9.31 25.79 8.03
N LYS A 7 9.13 25.35 9.28
CA LYS A 7 8.07 25.86 10.16
C LYS A 7 8.22 27.36 10.45
N ARG A 8 9.45 27.84 10.63
CA ARG A 8 9.71 29.28 10.86
C ARG A 8 9.31 30.10 9.63
N GLU A 9 9.73 29.70 8.44
CA GLU A 9 9.37 30.40 7.19
C GLU A 9 7.84 30.40 6.99
N LEU A 10 7.19 29.23 7.12
CA LEU A 10 5.72 29.13 6.99
C LEU A 10 4.96 30.00 7.99
N SER A 11 5.50 30.23 9.19
CA SER A 11 4.85 31.07 10.22
C SER A 11 4.87 32.56 9.89
N GLN A 12 5.72 32.99 8.97
CA GLN A 12 5.84 34.38 8.52
C GLN A 12 5.04 34.64 7.23
N MET A 13 4.58 33.58 6.55
CA MET A 13 3.81 33.68 5.32
C MET A 13 2.34 33.93 5.61
N ASP A 14 1.69 34.69 4.73
CA ASP A 14 0.24 34.83 4.75
C ASP A 14 -0.47 33.62 4.12
N LYS A 15 -1.81 33.57 4.27
CA LYS A 15 -2.63 32.48 3.74
C LYS A 15 -2.46 32.30 2.22
N THR A 16 -2.35 33.39 1.48
CA THR A 16 -2.24 33.39 0.01
C THR A 16 -0.90 32.80 -0.42
N GLU A 17 0.18 33.19 0.26
CA GLU A 17 1.52 32.67 0.02
C GLU A 17 1.61 31.18 0.34
N ILE A 18 1.00 30.73 1.44
CA ILE A 18 0.93 29.30 1.80
C ILE A 18 0.15 28.52 0.73
N ILE A 19 -1.01 29.03 0.30
CA ILE A 19 -1.79 28.38 -0.78
C ILE A 19 -0.96 28.26 -2.05
N LYS A 20 -0.20 29.31 -2.41
CA LYS A 20 0.67 29.29 -3.59
C LYS A 20 1.76 28.24 -3.46
N LEU A 21 2.46 28.16 -2.32
CA LEU A 21 3.50 27.16 -2.08
C LEU A 21 2.96 25.73 -2.17
N ILE A 22 1.83 25.45 -1.51
CA ILE A 22 1.19 24.12 -1.57
C ILE A 22 0.72 23.80 -2.99
N SER A 23 0.19 24.78 -3.72
CA SER A 23 -0.21 24.61 -5.13
C SER A 23 0.98 24.32 -6.04
N GLU A 24 2.14 24.91 -5.78
CA GLU A 24 3.36 24.60 -6.51
C GLU A 24 3.89 23.20 -6.19
N MET A 25 3.86 22.80 -4.92
CA MET A 25 4.21 21.44 -4.51
C MET A 25 3.30 20.40 -5.18
N TYR A 26 1.99 20.66 -5.20
CA TYR A 26 1.00 19.83 -5.88
C TYR A 26 1.32 19.65 -7.38
N LYS A 27 1.76 20.71 -8.06
CA LYS A 27 2.07 20.67 -9.50
C LYS A 27 3.42 20.01 -9.81
N LYS A 28 4.42 20.17 -8.93
CA LYS A 28 5.82 19.80 -9.20
C LYS A 28 6.25 18.47 -8.57
N ILE A 29 5.59 18.02 -7.50
CA ILE A 29 6.00 16.86 -6.71
C ILE A 29 4.90 15.78 -6.77
N PRO A 30 5.10 14.67 -7.51
CA PRO A 30 4.10 13.62 -7.67
C PRO A 30 3.56 13.04 -6.35
N ASP A 31 4.43 12.81 -5.36
CA ASP A 31 4.00 12.28 -4.06
C ASP A 31 3.17 13.29 -3.27
N ALA A 32 3.50 14.58 -3.36
CA ALA A 32 2.70 15.63 -2.74
C ALA A 32 1.32 15.75 -3.41
N LYS A 33 1.27 15.61 -4.75
CA LYS A 33 0.02 15.55 -5.50
C LYS A 33 -0.89 14.44 -4.98
N ASN A 34 -0.39 13.21 -4.94
CA ASN A 34 -1.19 12.04 -4.50
C ASN A 34 -1.71 12.21 -3.06
N TYR A 35 -0.86 12.70 -2.15
CA TYR A 35 -1.27 12.95 -0.76
C TYR A 35 -2.34 14.05 -0.67
N LEU A 36 -2.17 15.15 -1.39
CA LEU A 36 -3.09 16.27 -1.36
C LEU A 36 -4.43 15.96 -2.05
N ASP A 37 -4.43 15.12 -3.09
CA ASP A 37 -5.65 14.63 -3.74
C ASP A 37 -6.51 13.86 -2.71
N ILE A 38 -5.92 12.95 -1.95
CA ILE A 38 -6.63 12.21 -0.89
C ILE A 38 -7.05 13.16 0.24
N PHE A 39 -6.18 14.05 0.68
CA PHE A 39 -6.51 15.02 1.73
C PHE A 39 -7.74 15.87 1.35
N ALA A 40 -7.84 16.29 0.09
CA ALA A 40 -8.92 17.16 -0.38
C ALA A 40 -10.22 16.41 -0.69
N THR A 41 -10.14 15.17 -1.18
CA THR A 41 -11.31 14.43 -1.69
C THR A 41 -11.76 13.28 -0.80
N GLY A 42 -10.87 12.76 0.05
CA GLY A 42 -11.06 11.49 0.75
C GLY A 42 -11.05 10.26 -0.17
N ASP A 43 -10.89 10.43 -1.49
CA ASP A 43 -10.98 9.34 -2.45
C ASP A 43 -9.62 8.67 -2.65
N ILE A 44 -9.52 7.44 -2.14
CA ILE A 44 -8.32 6.62 -2.29
C ILE A 44 -8.35 5.73 -3.53
N LYS A 45 -9.45 5.65 -4.28
CA LYS A 45 -9.65 4.62 -5.32
C LYS A 45 -8.61 4.67 -6.43
N GLN A 46 -8.37 5.85 -7.00
CA GLN A 46 -7.41 6.00 -8.10
C GLN A 46 -5.98 5.68 -7.65
N LEU A 47 -5.61 6.11 -6.44
CA LEU A 47 -4.28 5.84 -5.91
C LEU A 47 -4.10 4.37 -5.52
N THR A 48 -5.15 3.76 -4.97
CA THR A 48 -5.22 2.33 -4.67
C THR A 48 -4.97 1.53 -5.93
N GLU A 49 -5.74 1.79 -6.99
CA GLU A 49 -5.65 1.08 -8.27
C GLU A 49 -4.27 1.23 -8.92
N LYS A 50 -3.70 2.44 -8.86
CA LYS A 50 -2.34 2.69 -9.34
C LYS A 50 -1.32 1.81 -8.61
N TYR A 51 -1.34 1.80 -7.28
CA TYR A 51 -0.37 1.02 -6.50
C TYR A 51 -0.61 -0.48 -6.57
N LYS A 52 -1.86 -0.95 -6.71
CA LYS A 52 -2.18 -2.36 -6.97
C LYS A 52 -1.48 -2.85 -8.25
N LYS A 53 -1.63 -2.12 -9.35
CA LYS A 53 -0.93 -2.43 -10.62
C LYS A 53 0.59 -2.43 -10.51
N GLU A 54 1.15 -1.49 -9.75
CA GLU A 54 2.60 -1.48 -9.52
C GLU A 54 3.04 -2.71 -8.70
N ILE A 55 2.29 -3.08 -7.66
CA ILE A 55 2.53 -4.27 -6.83
C ILE A 55 2.45 -5.54 -7.68
N GLU A 56 1.38 -5.73 -8.46
CA GLU A 56 1.22 -6.85 -9.40
C GLU A 56 2.45 -6.99 -10.31
N ARG A 57 2.88 -5.89 -10.94
CA ARG A 57 4.04 -5.88 -11.85
C ARG A 57 5.36 -6.31 -11.17
N TYR A 58 5.46 -6.16 -9.87
CA TYR A 58 6.65 -6.57 -9.10
C TYR A 58 6.52 -7.98 -8.53
N ILE A 59 5.30 -8.43 -8.19
CA ILE A 59 5.05 -9.77 -7.67
C ILE A 59 5.02 -10.81 -8.78
N TYR A 60 4.33 -10.57 -9.89
CA TYR A 60 4.27 -11.59 -10.94
C TYR A 60 5.62 -11.68 -11.69
N PRO A 61 6.14 -12.90 -11.86
CA PRO A 61 7.31 -13.16 -12.68
C PRO A 61 7.14 -12.56 -14.07
N ASN A 62 8.13 -11.79 -14.52
CA ASN A 62 8.13 -11.24 -15.88
C ASN A 62 9.53 -11.27 -16.50
N GLY A 63 9.56 -11.19 -17.82
CA GLY A 63 10.80 -11.32 -18.59
C GLY A 63 11.29 -12.76 -18.70
N ARG A 64 12.49 -12.93 -19.27
CA ARG A 64 13.03 -14.26 -19.61
C ARG A 64 13.43 -15.11 -18.40
N ASN A 65 13.74 -14.47 -17.27
CA ASN A 65 14.26 -15.13 -16.08
C ASN A 65 13.19 -15.41 -15.02
N MET A 66 11.93 -14.97 -15.24
CA MET A 66 10.84 -15.12 -14.26
C MET A 66 11.21 -14.53 -12.88
N ASP A 67 11.90 -13.39 -12.87
CA ASP A 67 12.38 -12.78 -11.62
C ASP A 67 11.24 -12.12 -10.85
N LEU A 68 10.99 -12.58 -9.62
CA LEU A 68 10.14 -11.88 -8.66
C LEU A 68 10.87 -10.69 -8.06
N ARG A 69 10.21 -9.54 -8.04
CA ARG A 69 10.71 -8.29 -7.46
C ARG A 69 9.91 -7.90 -6.22
N GLU A 70 9.58 -8.89 -5.40
CA GLU A 70 8.78 -8.76 -4.18
C GLU A 70 9.30 -7.67 -3.22
N THR A 71 10.62 -7.49 -3.14
CA THR A 71 11.23 -6.41 -2.36
C THR A 71 10.82 -5.01 -2.84
N GLU A 72 10.63 -4.80 -4.14
CA GLU A 72 10.14 -3.55 -4.70
C GLU A 72 8.65 -3.35 -4.40
N ALA A 73 7.83 -4.40 -4.51
CA ALA A 73 6.42 -4.36 -4.10
C ALA A 73 6.29 -3.94 -2.62
N ARG A 74 7.08 -4.54 -1.72
CA ARG A 74 7.08 -4.15 -0.29
C ARG A 74 7.60 -2.75 -0.04
N LYS A 75 8.49 -2.20 -0.88
CA LYS A 75 8.94 -0.80 -0.76
C LYS A 75 7.81 0.18 -1.07
N ILE A 76 6.93 -0.13 -2.03
CA ILE A 76 5.73 0.67 -2.30
C ILE A 76 4.84 0.69 -1.05
N ILE A 77 4.49 -0.47 -0.51
CA ILE A 77 3.64 -0.57 0.69
C ILE A 77 4.24 0.20 1.86
N ARG A 78 5.55 0.07 2.12
CA ARG A 78 6.25 0.84 3.16
C ARG A 78 6.20 2.35 2.93
N THR A 79 6.17 2.79 1.68
CA THR A 79 6.09 4.22 1.33
C THR A 79 4.68 4.74 1.55
N VAL A 80 3.68 3.98 1.13
CA VAL A 80 2.26 4.28 1.34
C VAL A 80 1.91 4.34 2.83
N ARG A 81 2.45 3.43 3.65
CA ARG A 81 2.29 3.47 5.12
C ARG A 81 2.69 4.81 5.75
N LYS A 82 3.66 5.52 5.17
CA LYS A 82 4.09 6.84 5.66
C LYS A 82 3.05 7.94 5.46
N MET A 83 2.08 7.73 4.55
CA MET A 83 0.97 8.65 4.32
C MET A 83 -0.07 8.61 5.46
N ARG A 84 -0.03 7.58 6.33
CA ARG A 84 -0.95 7.41 7.47
C ARG A 84 -2.43 7.37 7.08
N ILE A 85 -2.70 6.72 5.95
CA ILE A 85 -4.06 6.47 5.45
C ILE A 85 -4.33 4.97 5.64
N THR A 86 -4.92 4.59 6.77
CA THR A 86 -5.05 3.19 7.19
C THR A 86 -5.83 2.36 6.16
N GLU A 87 -6.91 2.90 5.60
CA GLU A 87 -7.72 2.19 4.58
C GLU A 87 -6.92 1.86 3.31
N LEU A 88 -6.06 2.79 2.87
CA LEU A 88 -5.19 2.56 1.72
C LEU A 88 -4.14 1.48 2.03
N ASN A 89 -3.60 1.42 3.25
CA ASN A 89 -2.68 0.36 3.64
C ASN A 89 -3.36 -1.01 3.57
N VAL A 90 -4.56 -1.14 4.16
CA VAL A 90 -5.36 -2.36 4.13
C VAL A 90 -5.61 -2.83 2.70
N GLU A 91 -6.03 -1.93 1.82
CA GLU A 91 -6.31 -2.28 0.42
C GLU A 91 -5.10 -2.86 -0.32
N LEU A 92 -3.92 -2.29 -0.11
CA LEU A 92 -2.69 -2.72 -0.76
C LEU A 92 -2.10 -3.98 -0.13
N GLU A 93 -2.23 -4.14 1.18
CA GLU A 93 -1.74 -5.33 1.90
C GLU A 93 -2.55 -6.57 1.57
N LEU A 94 -3.89 -6.49 1.59
CA LEU A 94 -4.74 -7.60 1.13
C LEU A 94 -4.53 -7.92 -0.35
N HIS A 95 -4.20 -6.92 -1.17
CA HIS A 95 -3.93 -7.15 -2.58
C HIS A 95 -2.59 -7.83 -2.80
N TYR A 96 -1.56 -7.42 -2.05
CA TYR A 96 -0.28 -8.10 -2.01
C TYR A 96 -0.44 -9.59 -1.67
N VAL A 97 -1.22 -9.91 -0.62
CA VAL A 97 -1.51 -11.30 -0.23
C VAL A 97 -2.19 -12.07 -1.37
N SER A 98 -3.20 -11.48 -2.02
CA SER A 98 -3.86 -12.07 -3.19
C SER A 98 -2.86 -12.42 -4.29
N CYS A 99 -2.01 -11.47 -4.68
CA CYS A 99 -1.00 -11.70 -5.72
C CYS A 99 -0.01 -12.79 -5.33
N CYS A 100 0.38 -12.85 -4.05
CA CYS A 100 1.29 -13.90 -3.58
C CYS A 100 0.64 -15.29 -3.64
N LEU A 101 -0.63 -15.41 -3.24
CA LEU A 101 -1.36 -16.67 -3.33
C LEU A 101 -1.60 -17.10 -4.78
N GLU A 102 -1.81 -16.17 -5.70
CA GLU A 102 -1.88 -16.46 -7.14
C GLU A 102 -0.53 -16.94 -7.70
N VAL A 103 0.59 -16.35 -7.27
CA VAL A 103 1.92 -16.87 -7.64
C VAL A 103 2.13 -18.30 -7.11
N ILE A 104 1.68 -18.59 -5.88
CA ILE A 104 1.77 -19.94 -5.30
C ILE A 104 0.89 -20.93 -6.08
N GLU A 105 -0.30 -20.50 -6.50
CA GLU A 105 -1.21 -21.30 -7.34
C GLU A 105 -0.58 -21.63 -8.71
N ASP A 106 -0.02 -20.63 -9.38
CA ASP A 106 0.50 -20.77 -10.74
C ASP A 106 1.86 -21.50 -10.80
N PHE A 107 2.74 -21.26 -9.82
CA PHE A 107 4.14 -21.69 -9.85
C PHE A 107 4.52 -22.67 -8.74
N GLY A 108 3.63 -22.88 -7.76
CA GLY A 108 3.85 -23.76 -6.62
C GLY A 108 4.66 -23.12 -5.49
N TYR A 109 5.44 -23.95 -4.80
CA TYR A 109 6.16 -23.56 -3.59
C TYR A 109 7.19 -22.43 -3.83
N TRP A 110 7.29 -21.50 -2.88
CA TRP A 110 8.34 -20.48 -2.80
C TRP A 110 9.17 -20.62 -1.53
N ASP A 111 10.17 -19.78 -1.27
CA ASP A 111 10.96 -19.87 -0.03
C ASP A 111 10.22 -19.42 1.26
N GLU A 112 10.75 -19.82 2.42
CA GLU A 112 10.18 -19.49 3.75
C GLU A 112 10.02 -17.99 4.00
N ASN A 113 10.93 -17.15 3.50
CA ASN A 113 10.86 -15.70 3.70
C ASN A 113 9.67 -15.08 2.95
N TYR A 114 9.27 -15.69 1.83
CA TYR A 114 8.10 -15.27 1.07
C TYR A 114 6.82 -15.55 1.86
N TYR A 115 6.68 -16.74 2.45
CA TYR A 115 5.53 -17.07 3.30
C TYR A 115 5.46 -16.17 4.54
N ILE A 116 6.59 -15.96 5.24
CA ILE A 116 6.66 -15.04 6.38
C ILE A 116 6.23 -13.61 5.98
N ALA A 117 6.64 -13.16 4.79
CA ALA A 117 6.26 -11.84 4.31
C ALA A 117 4.76 -11.75 3.96
N LEU A 118 4.21 -12.80 3.35
CA LEU A 118 2.79 -12.94 3.03
C LEU A 118 1.93 -12.89 4.31
N GLU A 119 2.21 -13.76 5.28
CA GLU A 119 1.52 -13.82 6.58
C GLU A 119 1.56 -12.46 7.29
N LYS A 120 2.75 -11.86 7.36
CA LYS A 120 2.92 -10.53 7.97
C LYS A 120 2.10 -9.46 7.26
N MET A 121 1.95 -9.50 5.94
CA MET A 121 1.11 -8.53 5.22
C MET A 121 -0.36 -8.74 5.54
N PHE A 122 -0.81 -9.99 5.64
CA PHE A 122 -2.16 -10.32 6.07
C PHE A 122 -2.43 -9.80 7.49
N ASP A 123 -1.56 -10.09 8.46
CA ASP A 123 -1.68 -9.60 9.84
C ASP A 123 -1.78 -8.07 9.93
N ASN A 124 -0.96 -7.36 9.15
CA ASN A 124 -1.00 -5.90 9.12
C ASN A 124 -2.35 -5.40 8.59
N ALA A 125 -2.90 -6.04 7.56
CA ALA A 125 -4.19 -5.69 7.01
C ALA A 125 -5.31 -5.93 8.01
N ILE A 126 -5.31 -7.09 8.68
CA ILE A 126 -6.29 -7.42 9.73
C ILE A 126 -6.25 -6.39 10.86
N ASN A 127 -5.05 -6.03 11.35
CA ASN A 127 -4.90 -4.98 12.35
C ASN A 127 -5.43 -3.62 11.88
N GLY A 128 -5.17 -3.25 10.61
CA GLY A 128 -5.70 -2.03 10.03
C GLY A 128 -7.23 -2.03 9.89
N ILE A 129 -7.83 -3.18 9.61
CA ILE A 129 -9.30 -3.35 9.53
C ILE A 129 -9.93 -3.17 10.91
N TYR A 130 -9.34 -3.76 11.95
CA TYR A 130 -9.78 -3.56 13.33
C TYR A 130 -9.63 -2.11 13.79
N GLU A 131 -8.53 -1.44 13.43
CA GLU A 131 -8.32 -0.01 13.74
C GLU A 131 -9.42 0.87 13.13
N LEU A 132 -9.88 0.52 11.93
CA LEU A 132 -10.92 1.24 11.22
C LEU A 132 -12.36 0.87 11.67
N GLY A 133 -12.56 -0.28 12.34
CA GLY A 133 -13.88 -0.79 12.72
C GLY A 133 -14.77 -1.13 11.52
N VAL A 134 -14.17 -1.71 10.47
CA VAL A 134 -14.83 -2.02 9.18
C VAL A 134 -14.74 -3.52 8.82
N GLU A 135 -14.76 -4.39 9.82
CA GLU A 135 -14.62 -5.84 9.70
C GLU A 135 -15.61 -6.43 8.69
N GLU A 136 -16.89 -6.07 8.79
CA GLU A 136 -17.95 -6.55 7.88
C GLU A 136 -17.70 -6.16 6.42
N LYS A 137 -17.02 -5.03 6.15
CA LYS A 137 -16.66 -4.61 4.79
C LYS A 137 -15.64 -5.56 4.15
N TYR A 138 -14.74 -6.12 4.94
CA TYR A 138 -13.62 -6.92 4.45
C TYR A 138 -13.78 -8.42 4.69
N LYS A 139 -14.79 -8.84 5.45
CA LYS A 139 -15.03 -10.22 5.85
C LYS A 139 -14.97 -11.23 4.70
N GLU A 140 -15.74 -11.01 3.63
CA GLU A 140 -15.75 -11.92 2.47
C GLU A 140 -14.35 -12.05 1.84
N ARG A 141 -13.63 -10.93 1.68
CA ARG A 141 -12.29 -10.92 1.10
C ARG A 141 -11.29 -11.64 2.00
N ILE A 142 -11.39 -11.48 3.32
CA ILE A 142 -10.57 -12.19 4.30
C ILE A 142 -10.83 -13.69 4.20
N GLU A 143 -12.10 -14.11 4.23
CA GLU A 143 -12.50 -15.53 4.15
C GLU A 143 -12.00 -16.19 2.86
N VAL A 144 -12.09 -15.51 1.72
CA VAL A 144 -11.58 -16.00 0.43
C VAL A 144 -10.05 -16.17 0.47
N LEU A 145 -9.32 -15.21 1.02
CA LEU A 145 -7.85 -15.29 1.10
C LEU A 145 -7.41 -16.40 2.06
N SER A 146 -8.04 -16.52 3.23
CA SER A 146 -7.74 -17.59 4.20
C SER A 146 -8.08 -18.97 3.64
N HIS A 147 -9.21 -19.13 2.95
CA HIS A 147 -9.56 -20.38 2.29
C HIS A 147 -8.50 -20.77 1.25
N LYS A 148 -8.15 -19.83 0.36
CA LYS A 148 -7.13 -20.07 -0.67
C LYS A 148 -5.77 -20.42 -0.06
N ALA A 149 -5.34 -19.71 0.99
CA ALA A 149 -4.10 -20.00 1.69
C ALA A 149 -4.07 -21.43 2.28
N SER A 150 -5.20 -21.88 2.83
CA SER A 150 -5.31 -23.21 3.44
C SER A 150 -5.11 -24.37 2.44
N GLU A 151 -5.46 -24.17 1.16
CA GLU A 151 -5.23 -25.15 0.09
C GLU A 151 -3.73 -25.43 -0.14
N TYR A 152 -2.88 -24.48 0.24
CA TYR A 152 -1.42 -24.57 0.16
C TYR A 152 -0.75 -24.79 1.51
N GLY A 153 -1.52 -25.09 2.57
CA GLY A 153 -1.00 -25.34 3.91
C GLY A 153 -0.52 -24.09 4.65
N ILE A 154 -1.02 -22.91 4.27
CA ILE A 154 -0.71 -21.62 4.90
C ILE A 154 -1.90 -21.22 5.78
N GLU A 155 -1.64 -20.85 7.02
CA GLU A 155 -2.65 -20.37 7.96
C GLU A 155 -2.66 -18.83 7.99
N LEU A 156 -3.76 -18.22 7.54
CA LEU A 156 -4.02 -16.78 7.55
C LEU A 156 -5.28 -16.47 8.37
#